data_AF-A0A7S1SFA2-F1
#
_entry.id   AF-A0A7S1SFA2-F1
#
_cell.length_a   1.000
_cell.length_b   1.000
_cell.length_c   1.000
_cell.angle_alpha   90.00
_cell.angle_beta   90.00
_cell.angle_gamma   90.00
#
_symmetry.space_group_name_H-M   'P 1'
#
loop_
_entity.id
_entity.type
_entity.pdbx_description
1 polymer ?
#
loop_
_entity_poly.entity_id
_entity_poly.type
_entity_poly.pdbx_seq_one_letter_code
_entity_poly.pdbx_strand_id
1 'polypeptide(L)'
;AAAPEGGRAEAPGPVRSARAQDGQEEAGAGGGRLSDEQADVLAVLSVRLNEYLVACSLRSASSRAAVVAAPVDPCPGAGADVLELEPGTVVRCELVDSGWCFGALCAPARLAGRAGCFRLQGTRPVRVELHGAEAGQAGEALRAVPGRWEDVALAGAQTARQRL
;
A
#
# COMPACT_ATOMS: atom_id res chain seq x y z
N ALA A 1 12.84 -58.59 -10.09
CA ALA A 1 12.39 -58.48 -11.49
C ALA A 1 12.85 -57.13 -12.03
N ALA A 2 13.26 -57.12 -13.30
CA ALA A 2 14.10 -56.13 -13.95
C ALA A 2 13.49 -54.73 -14.12
N ALA A 3 14.40 -53.74 -14.26
CA ALA A 3 14.15 -52.37 -14.67
C ALA A 3 13.65 -52.27 -16.12
N PRO A 4 13.17 -51.08 -16.52
CA PRO A 4 13.60 -50.55 -17.81
C PRO A 4 14.24 -49.15 -17.74
N GLU A 5 15.33 -49.04 -18.50
CA GLU A 5 16.07 -47.85 -18.90
C GLU A 5 15.34 -47.10 -20.04
N GLY A 6 15.64 -45.81 -20.20
CA GLY A 6 15.28 -45.01 -21.38
C GLY A 6 14.75 -43.62 -21.00
N GLY A 7 15.26 -42.49 -21.49
CA GLY A 7 16.31 -42.22 -22.44
C GLY A 7 16.83 -40.79 -22.21
N ARG A 8 18.13 -40.60 -22.45
CA ARG A 8 18.83 -39.32 -22.35
C ARG A 8 18.57 -38.53 -23.63
N ALA A 9 17.82 -37.44 -23.55
CA ALA A 9 17.75 -36.44 -24.60
C ALA A 9 18.85 -35.39 -24.36
N GLU A 10 19.87 -35.44 -25.20
CA GLU A 10 20.96 -34.48 -25.31
C GLU A 10 20.42 -33.18 -25.95
N ALA A 11 20.40 -32.09 -25.19
CA ALA A 11 19.98 -30.79 -25.68
C ALA A 11 21.18 -30.06 -26.34
N PRO A 12 20.98 -29.39 -27.49
CA PRO A 12 22.02 -28.74 -28.27
C PRO A 12 22.64 -27.53 -27.56
N GLY A 13 23.94 -27.35 -27.78
CA GLY A 13 24.82 -26.41 -27.08
C GLY A 13 24.59 -24.91 -27.37
N PRO A 14 25.40 -24.06 -26.71
CA PRO A 14 25.18 -22.61 -26.66
C PRO A 14 25.67 -21.91 -27.93
N VAL A 15 24.75 -21.21 -28.62
CA VAL A 15 25.11 -20.29 -29.69
C VAL A 15 25.60 -18.99 -29.06
N ARG A 16 26.93 -18.77 -29.10
CA ARG A 16 27.57 -17.52 -28.69
C ARG A 16 27.34 -16.45 -29.75
N SER A 17 26.32 -15.63 -29.56
CA SER A 17 26.16 -14.36 -30.28
C SER A 17 27.01 -13.28 -29.62
N ALA A 18 28.25 -13.13 -30.08
CA ALA A 18 29.05 -11.95 -29.81
C ALA A 18 28.47 -10.77 -30.60
N ARG A 19 27.60 -9.98 -29.95
CA ARG A 19 27.12 -8.71 -30.47
C ARG A 19 27.86 -7.60 -29.75
N ALA A 20 28.77 -6.94 -30.47
CA ALA A 20 29.36 -5.68 -30.05
C ALA A 20 28.23 -4.68 -29.78
N GLN A 21 28.16 -4.20 -28.54
CA GLN A 21 27.41 -3.01 -28.14
C GLN A 21 28.41 -2.04 -27.51
N ASP A 22 29.23 -1.43 -28.36
CA ASP A 22 29.83 -0.15 -28.03
C ASP A 22 28.77 0.91 -28.28
N GLY A 23 28.27 1.45 -27.16
CA GLY A 23 27.16 2.38 -27.11
C GLY A 23 26.68 2.53 -25.68
N GLN A 24 27.62 2.69 -24.75
CA GLN A 24 27.35 3.10 -23.39
C GLN A 24 26.96 4.58 -23.42
N GLU A 25 25.77 4.88 -23.96
CA GLU A 25 25.02 6.03 -23.50
C GLU A 25 24.61 5.69 -22.07
N GLU A 26 25.29 6.33 -21.12
CA GLU A 26 24.75 6.53 -19.79
C GLU A 26 23.44 7.32 -19.90
N ALA A 27 22.38 6.63 -20.31
CA ALA A 27 21.02 7.00 -19.96
C ALA A 27 20.97 6.86 -18.44
N GLY A 28 21.41 7.92 -17.75
CA GLY A 28 21.31 8.04 -16.33
C GLY A 28 19.90 7.62 -15.95
N ALA A 29 19.83 6.52 -15.20
CA ALA A 29 18.61 5.98 -14.62
C ALA A 29 18.10 6.94 -13.53
N GLY A 30 17.85 8.19 -13.92
CA GLY A 30 17.11 9.16 -13.15
C GLY A 30 15.67 8.69 -13.17
N GLY A 31 15.36 7.68 -12.34
CA GLY A 31 13.99 7.39 -11.95
C GLY A 31 13.39 8.70 -11.49
N GLY A 32 12.56 9.30 -12.35
CA GLY A 32 12.01 10.62 -12.11
C GLY A 32 11.26 10.58 -10.79
N ARG A 33 11.67 11.41 -9.83
CA ARG A 33 10.91 11.59 -8.60
C ARG A 33 9.52 12.08 -8.98
N LEU A 34 8.50 11.41 -8.46
CA LEU A 34 7.12 11.85 -8.61
C LEU A 34 6.98 13.26 -8.04
N SER A 35 6.22 14.12 -8.71
CA SER A 35 5.77 15.36 -8.10
C SER A 35 4.83 15.06 -6.93
N ASP A 36 4.66 16.00 -6.00
CA ASP A 36 3.74 15.82 -4.88
C ASP A 36 2.31 15.53 -5.36
N GLU A 37 1.86 16.21 -6.41
CA GLU A 37 0.54 15.99 -7.03
C GLU A 37 0.41 14.57 -7.62
N GLN A 38 1.45 14.07 -8.29
CA GLN A 38 1.45 12.71 -8.83
C GLN A 38 1.41 11.67 -7.71
N ALA A 39 2.16 11.90 -6.63
CA ALA A 39 2.17 11.05 -5.46
C ALA A 39 0.79 11.01 -4.79
N ASP A 40 0.12 12.15 -4.64
CA ASP A 40 -1.23 12.23 -4.07
C ASP A 40 -2.25 11.48 -4.93
N VAL A 41 -2.17 11.62 -6.26
CA VAL A 41 -3.03 10.88 -7.19
C VAL A 41 -2.81 9.36 -7.06
N LEU A 42 -1.55 8.91 -7.03
CA LEU A 42 -1.23 7.48 -6.88
C LEU A 42 -1.70 6.92 -5.53
N ALA A 43 -1.60 7.71 -4.46
CA ALA A 43 -2.08 7.35 -3.14
C ALA A 43 -3.60 7.14 -3.14
N VAL A 44 -4.35 8.09 -3.70
CA VAL A 44 -5.82 7.98 -3.84
C VAL A 44 -6.20 6.78 -4.69
N LEU A 45 -5.52 6.57 -5.84
CA LEU A 45 -5.78 5.41 -6.69
C LEU A 45 -5.53 4.08 -5.95
N SER A 46 -4.46 3.99 -5.17
CA SER A 46 -4.15 2.80 -4.37
C SER A 46 -5.26 2.49 -3.36
N VAL A 47 -5.84 3.51 -2.74
CA VAL A 47 -7.01 3.37 -1.85
C VAL A 47 -8.24 2.94 -2.63
N ARG A 48 -8.53 3.55 -3.79
CA ARG A 48 -9.69 3.22 -4.62
C ARG A 48 -9.63 1.79 -5.17
N LEU A 49 -8.46 1.30 -5.55
CA LEU A 49 -8.24 -0.10 -5.96
C LEU A 49 -8.53 -1.10 -4.83
N ASN A 50 -8.46 -0.65 -3.57
CA ASN A 50 -8.72 -1.45 -2.39
C ASN A 50 -9.96 -0.99 -1.60
N GLU A 51 -10.88 -0.27 -2.26
CA GLU A 51 -12.04 0.40 -1.63
C GLU A 51 -12.85 -0.56 -0.74
N TYR A 52 -13.11 -1.78 -1.23
CA TYR A 52 -13.85 -2.79 -0.46
C TYR A 52 -13.14 -3.17 0.85
N LEU A 53 -11.83 -3.41 0.81
CA LEU A 53 -11.06 -3.82 1.99
C LEU A 53 -10.93 -2.67 3.00
N VAL A 54 -10.74 -1.45 2.51
CA VAL A 54 -10.72 -0.24 3.35
C VAL A 54 -12.08 -0.05 4.03
N ALA A 55 -13.18 -0.19 3.28
CA ALA A 55 -14.53 -0.12 3.84
C ALA A 55 -14.80 -1.21 4.90
N CYS A 56 -14.35 -2.45 4.66
CA CYS A 56 -14.42 -3.53 5.65
C CYS A 56 -13.62 -3.23 6.92
N SER A 57 -12.41 -2.66 6.78
CA SER A 57 -11.59 -2.25 7.91
C SER A 57 -12.26 -1.15 8.75
N LEU A 58 -12.84 -0.14 8.09
CA LEU A 58 -13.57 0.95 8.75
C LEU A 58 -14.79 0.41 9.54
N ARG A 59 -15.59 -0.46 8.92
CA ARG A 59 -16.73 -1.12 9.58
C ARG A 59 -16.29 -1.96 10.78
N SER A 60 -15.21 -2.73 10.63
CA SER A 60 -14.69 -3.59 11.71
C SER A 60 -14.21 -2.77 12.91
N ALA A 61 -13.72 -1.54 12.69
CA ALA A 61 -13.39 -0.60 13.75
C ALA A 61 -14.57 0.28 14.20
N SER A 62 -15.78 0.05 13.66
CA SER A 62 -16.96 0.89 13.91
C SER A 62 -16.70 2.38 13.63
N SER A 63 -15.84 2.67 12.65
CA SER A 63 -15.54 4.03 12.22
C SER A 63 -16.17 4.36 10.88
N ARG A 64 -16.65 5.58 10.73
CA ARG A 64 -17.12 6.12 9.44
C ARG A 64 -16.01 6.81 8.65
N ALA A 65 -14.95 7.27 9.31
CA ALA A 65 -13.87 7.98 8.66
C ALA A 65 -12.53 7.59 9.28
N ALA A 66 -11.46 7.67 8.48
CA ALA A 66 -10.09 7.53 8.97
C ALA A 66 -9.12 8.26 8.05
N VAL A 67 -7.88 8.36 8.51
CA VAL A 67 -6.73 8.60 7.63
C VAL A 67 -6.08 7.25 7.37
N VAL A 68 -5.80 6.97 6.11
CA VAL A 68 -4.99 5.82 5.70
C VAL A 68 -3.69 6.30 5.09
N ALA A 69 -2.63 5.51 5.23
CA ALA A 69 -1.38 5.69 4.54
C ALA A 69 -1.35 4.81 3.29
N ALA A 70 -0.99 5.42 2.16
CA ALA A 70 -0.70 4.72 0.92
C ALA A 70 0.78 4.96 0.55
N PRO A 71 1.62 3.91 0.52
CA PRO A 71 3.00 4.01 0.03
C PRO A 71 3.01 4.34 -1.45
N VAL A 72 3.77 5.37 -1.82
CA VAL A 72 4.05 5.73 -3.22
C VAL A 72 5.47 5.34 -3.62
N ASP A 73 6.37 5.27 -2.63
CA ASP A 73 7.70 4.70 -2.74
C ASP A 73 7.81 3.48 -1.81
N PRO A 74 8.64 2.48 -2.13
CA PRO A 74 8.93 1.37 -1.23
C PRO A 74 9.47 1.90 0.11
N CYS A 75 8.88 1.45 1.20
CA CYS A 75 9.31 1.81 2.55
C CYS A 75 9.90 0.54 3.20
N PRO A 76 11.24 0.36 3.17
CA PRO A 76 11.85 -0.85 3.69
C PRO A 76 11.58 -0.96 5.20
N GLY A 77 10.97 -2.07 5.61
CA GLY A 77 10.77 -2.39 7.01
C GLY A 77 12.10 -2.81 7.66
N ALA A 78 12.36 -2.32 8.87
CA ALA A 78 13.48 -2.79 9.69
C ALA A 78 13.02 -3.01 11.13
N GLY A 79 12.92 -4.27 11.56
CA GLY A 79 12.54 -4.67 12.91
C GLY A 79 11.27 -5.51 12.97
N ALA A 80 11.03 -6.17 14.11
CA ALA A 80 9.89 -7.07 14.30
C ALA A 80 8.54 -6.34 14.31
N ASP A 81 8.52 -5.10 14.79
CA ASP A 81 7.31 -4.28 14.93
C ASP A 81 7.13 -3.28 13.78
N VAL A 82 7.99 -3.34 12.76
CA VAL A 82 7.94 -2.44 11.60
C VAL A 82 7.25 -3.12 10.43
N LEU A 83 6.19 -2.50 9.92
CA LEU A 83 5.50 -2.93 8.72
C LEU A 83 6.37 -2.64 7.50
N GLU A 84 6.63 -3.67 6.70
CA GLU A 84 7.18 -3.52 5.36
C GLU A 84 6.05 -3.11 4.42
N LEU A 85 6.20 -1.94 3.79
CA LEU A 85 5.15 -1.35 2.98
C LEU A 85 5.60 -1.20 1.52
N GLU A 86 4.85 -1.85 0.64
CA GLU A 86 5.02 -1.78 -0.81
C GLU A 86 3.94 -0.90 -1.45
N PRO A 87 4.20 -0.29 -2.61
CA PRO A 87 3.17 0.39 -3.39
C PRO A 87 1.91 -0.48 -3.59
N GLY A 88 0.74 0.13 -3.40
CA GLY A 88 -0.56 -0.56 -3.43
C GLY A 88 -1.02 -1.15 -2.09
N THR A 89 -0.18 -1.12 -1.06
CA THR A 89 -0.57 -1.40 0.33
C THR A 89 -1.38 -0.24 0.90
N VAL A 90 -2.30 -0.51 1.83
CA VAL A 90 -3.06 0.54 2.53
C VAL A 90 -3.08 0.24 4.02
N VAL A 91 -2.66 1.20 4.85
CA VAL A 91 -2.62 1.08 6.32
C VAL A 91 -3.59 2.09 6.93
N ARG A 92 -4.46 1.68 7.86
CA ARG A 92 -5.24 2.63 8.68
C ARG A 92 -4.35 3.19 9.76
N CYS A 93 -4.22 4.51 9.80
CA CYS A 93 -3.38 5.23 10.75
C CYS A 93 -4.12 5.43 12.08
N GLU A 94 -3.44 5.16 13.19
CA GLU A 94 -4.00 5.31 14.54
C GLU A 94 -3.25 6.34 15.38
N LEU A 95 -1.92 6.39 15.24
CA LEU A 95 -1.06 7.32 15.96
C LEU A 95 0.10 7.76 15.07
N VAL A 96 0.43 9.05 15.11
CA VAL A 96 1.60 9.62 14.42
C VAL A 96 2.51 10.25 15.45
N ASP A 97 3.81 9.96 15.36
CA ASP A 97 4.84 10.56 16.21
C ASP A 97 6.17 10.64 15.46
N SER A 98 6.79 11.83 15.44
CA SER A 98 8.21 12.02 15.08
C SER A 98 8.68 11.30 13.80
N GLY A 99 7.88 11.36 12.72
CA GLY A 99 8.20 10.73 11.44
C GLY A 99 7.83 9.24 11.33
N TRP A 100 7.14 8.71 12.33
CA TRP A 100 6.54 7.38 12.35
C TRP A 100 5.03 7.45 12.45
N CYS A 101 4.37 6.40 11.99
CA CYS A 101 2.97 6.12 12.24
C CYS A 101 2.80 4.70 12.74
N PHE A 102 1.93 4.50 13.71
CA PHE A 102 1.38 3.20 14.08
C PHE A 102 0.02 3.02 13.41
N GLY A 103 -0.24 1.82 12.91
CA GLY A 103 -1.49 1.52 12.23
C GLY A 103 -1.70 0.04 11.94
N ALA A 104 -2.82 -0.26 11.27
CA ALA A 104 -3.22 -1.61 10.89
C ALA A 104 -3.43 -1.74 9.38
N LEU A 105 -2.88 -2.78 8.76
CA LEU A 105 -3.03 -3.06 7.35
C LEU A 105 -4.49 -3.31 6.99
N CYS A 106 -4.99 -2.56 6.01
CA CYS A 106 -6.30 -2.77 5.39
C CYS A 106 -6.17 -3.62 4.12
N ALA A 107 -5.11 -3.38 3.35
CA ALA A 107 -4.84 -4.06 2.10
C ALA A 107 -3.33 -4.26 1.93
N PRO A 108 -2.90 -5.31 1.20
CA PRO A 108 -3.73 -6.33 0.56
C PRO A 108 -4.38 -7.29 1.57
N ALA A 109 -5.45 -7.99 1.15
CA ALA A 109 -6.26 -8.86 2.03
C ALA A 109 -5.43 -9.88 2.82
N ARG A 110 -4.40 -10.46 2.20
CA ARG A 110 -3.50 -11.45 2.83
C ARG A 110 -2.76 -10.92 4.06
N LEU A 111 -2.59 -9.61 4.17
CA LEU A 111 -1.90 -8.95 5.29
C LEU A 111 -2.85 -8.14 6.18
N ALA A 112 -4.14 -8.08 5.84
CA ALA A 112 -5.11 -7.24 6.54
C ALA A 112 -5.22 -7.64 8.02
N GLY A 113 -5.36 -6.64 8.89
CA GLY A 113 -5.41 -6.81 10.34
C GLY A 113 -4.05 -6.88 11.05
N ARG A 114 -2.94 -7.08 10.32
CA ARG A 114 -1.60 -6.94 10.90
C ARG A 114 -1.37 -5.47 11.28
N ALA A 115 -0.89 -5.24 12.51
CA ALA A 115 -0.58 -3.92 13.02
C ALA A 115 0.93 -3.75 13.24
N GLY A 116 1.40 -2.51 13.22
CA GLY A 116 2.79 -2.16 13.48
C GLY A 116 3.11 -0.72 13.12
N CYS A 117 4.37 -0.34 13.30
CA CYS A 117 4.91 0.97 13.00
C CYS A 117 5.43 1.04 11.56
N PHE A 118 5.40 2.21 10.94
CA PHE A 118 6.03 2.46 9.64
C PHE A 118 6.50 3.92 9.54
N ARG A 119 7.46 4.18 8.65
CA ARG A 119 7.97 5.54 8.41
C ARG A 119 6.97 6.32 7.57
N LEU A 120 6.78 7.60 7.90
CA LEU A 120 5.97 8.50 7.06
C LEU A 120 6.62 8.76 5.69
N GLN A 121 7.95 8.70 5.62
CA GLN A 121 8.71 8.90 4.39
C GLN A 121 8.29 7.89 3.31
N GLY A 122 7.98 8.38 2.11
CA GLY A 122 7.53 7.56 0.98
C GLY A 122 6.05 7.15 1.06
N THR A 123 5.31 7.64 2.05
CA THR A 123 3.87 7.39 2.21
C THR A 123 3.08 8.69 2.11
N ARG A 124 1.86 8.60 1.59
CA ARG A 124 0.94 9.73 1.49
C ARG A 124 -0.31 9.47 2.33
N PRO A 125 -0.76 10.43 3.14
CA PRO A 125 -2.00 10.31 3.88
C PRO A 125 -3.19 10.54 2.94
N VAL A 126 -4.19 9.68 3.05
CA VAL A 126 -5.46 9.79 2.32
C VAL A 126 -6.57 9.76 3.36
N ARG A 127 -7.42 10.78 3.37
CA ARG A 127 -8.63 10.78 4.19
C ARG A 127 -9.70 9.96 3.49
N VAL A 128 -10.26 9.00 4.21
CA VAL A 128 -11.32 8.12 3.74
C VAL A 128 -12.57 8.26 4.59
N GLU A 129 -13.73 8.24 3.94
CA GLU A 129 -15.03 8.40 4.60
C GLU A 129 -16.08 7.50 3.93
N LEU A 130 -16.77 6.70 4.74
CA LEU A 130 -17.92 5.90 4.33
C LEU A 130 -19.15 6.80 4.28
N HIS A 131 -19.65 7.03 3.08
CA HIS A 131 -20.95 7.63 2.88
C HIS A 131 -22.01 6.53 2.89
N GLY A 132 -23.08 6.75 3.66
CA GLY A 132 -24.25 5.89 3.63
C GLY A 132 -24.86 5.86 2.23
N ALA A 133 -25.63 4.81 1.95
CA ALA A 133 -26.45 4.75 0.74
C ALA A 133 -27.35 5.99 0.68
N GLU A 134 -27.08 6.89 -0.26
CA GLU A 134 -28.05 7.95 -0.60
C GLU A 134 -29.33 7.28 -1.13
N ALA A 135 -30.48 7.93 -0.93
CA ALA A 135 -31.77 7.38 -1.32
C ALA A 135 -31.77 6.99 -2.81
N GLY A 136 -31.74 5.69 -3.09
CA GLY A 136 -31.72 5.14 -4.45
C GLY A 136 -30.42 4.46 -4.88
N GLN A 137 -29.34 4.51 -4.07
CA GLN A 137 -28.07 3.88 -4.41
C GLN A 137 -27.81 2.65 -3.52
N ALA A 138 -27.71 1.48 -4.13
CA ALA A 138 -27.42 0.25 -3.41
C ALA A 138 -25.92 0.17 -3.08
N GLY A 139 -25.55 0.55 -1.86
CA GLY A 139 -24.20 0.35 -1.33
C GLY A 139 -23.65 1.57 -0.59
N GLU A 140 -22.78 1.32 0.38
CA GLU A 140 -21.93 2.37 0.97
C GLU A 140 -20.83 2.74 -0.03
N ALA A 141 -20.60 4.03 -0.25
CA ALA A 141 -19.52 4.52 -1.11
C ALA A 141 -18.35 5.01 -0.24
N LEU A 142 -17.11 4.73 -0.64
CA LEU A 142 -15.92 5.24 0.04
C LEU A 142 -15.41 6.49 -0.66
N ARG A 143 -15.59 7.65 -0.04
CA ARG A 143 -14.90 8.85 -0.50
C ARG A 143 -13.44 8.79 -0.08
N ALA A 144 -12.52 9.03 -1.02
CA ALA A 144 -11.09 9.11 -0.75
C ALA A 144 -10.56 10.43 -1.31
N VAL A 145 -9.86 11.21 -0.48
CA VAL A 145 -9.24 12.48 -0.87
C VAL A 145 -7.84 12.56 -0.25
N PRO A 146 -6.88 13.27 -0.88
CA PRO A 146 -5.60 13.55 -0.25
C PRO A 146 -5.82 14.17 1.13
N GLY A 147 -5.10 13.67 2.14
CA GLY A 147 -5.23 14.09 3.53
C GLY A 147 -3.97 14.79 4.03
N ARG A 148 -3.89 15.00 5.34
CA ARG A 148 -2.66 15.40 6.02
C ARG A 148 -2.41 14.53 7.24
N TRP A 149 -1.17 14.46 7.70
CA TRP A 149 -0.83 13.63 8.86
C TRP A 149 -1.41 14.17 10.17
N GLU A 150 -1.65 15.47 10.27
CA GLU A 150 -2.29 16.10 11.41
C GLU A 150 -3.75 15.62 11.60
N ASP A 151 -4.39 15.17 10.51
CA ASP A 151 -5.74 14.63 10.54
C ASP A 151 -5.83 13.31 11.32
N VAL A 152 -4.72 12.58 11.49
CA VAL A 152 -4.69 11.31 12.24
C VAL A 152 -5.02 11.56 13.72
N ALA A 153 -4.43 12.60 14.32
CA ALA A 153 -4.69 12.96 15.71
C ALA A 153 -6.15 13.40 15.92
N LEU A 154 -6.71 14.14 14.95
CA LEU A 154 -8.10 14.57 14.96
C LEU A 154 -9.06 13.38 14.86
N ALA A 155 -8.77 12.40 14.00
CA ALA A 155 -9.55 11.18 13.86
C ALA A 155 -9.52 10.33 15.14
N GLY A 156 -8.35 10.19 15.77
CA GLY A 156 -8.18 9.45 17.03
C GLY A 156 -9.02 10.05 18.17
N ALA A 157 -9.02 11.37 18.33
CA ALA A 157 -9.77 12.05 19.39
C ALA A 157 -11.30 11.85 19.31
N GLN A 158 -11.85 11.65 18.11
CA GLN A 158 -13.28 11.41 17.92
C GLN A 158 -13.70 10.02 18.42
N THR A 159 -12.87 8.99 18.23
CA THR A 159 -13.19 7.62 18.66
C THR A 159 -13.22 7.46 20.18
N ALA A 160 -12.36 8.17 20.92
CA ALA A 160 -12.35 8.14 22.38
C ALA A 160 -13.64 8.75 22.98
N ARG A 161 -14.15 9.83 22.36
CA ARG A 161 -15.40 10.49 22.80
C ARG A 161 -16.66 9.67 22.51
N GLN A 162 -16.65 8.80 21.51
CA GLN A 162 -17.79 7.93 21.19
C GLN A 162 -17.91 6.71 22.13
N ARG A 163 -16.91 6.48 22.98
CA ARG A 163 -16.87 5.33 23.92
C ARG A 163 -17.20 5.71 25.37
N LEU A 164 -17.40 7.00 25.67
CA LEU A 164 -17.81 7.52 26.97
C LEU A 164 -19.31 7.85 26.95
#